data_AF-A0AAD7QRN3-F1
#
_entry.id   AF-A0AAD7QRN3-F1
#
_cell.length_a   1.000
_cell.length_b   1.000
_cell.length_c   1.000
_cell.angle_alpha   90.00
_cell.angle_beta   90.00
_cell.angle_gamma   90.00
#
_symmetry.space_group_name_H-M   'P 1'
#
loop_
_entity.id
_entity.type
_entity.pdbx_description
1 polymer ?
#
loop_
_entity_poly.entity_id
_entity_poly.type
_entity_poly.pdbx_seq_one_letter_code
_entity_poly.pdbx_strand_id
1 'polypeptide(L)'
;MFSSFRVNPPLSSSSSAEARANSSTTNPGTSVQLHGSSHLAGSPTPGCLRRRRSHFSKDMKVTLVRICILHQNEYVRRGRSKFWRDIARVFEAETGVPIRKPGQTVERLIRERREQRYRSGIARADAQLNRALDVFMQRYDEVEQEEHELSAQKEELAEIKRRTKAIRNQMMHGQETTDDDDSWSASEPQSLARQKRSRLSRTDSIATTKRTSTDAVRALQSSGDTDYRDSTSFERITALEVRVHEVDKKVTDLSKKVVDTLSSMQDDLKKLLEK
;
A
#
# COMPACT_ATOMS: atom_id res chain seq x y z
N MET A 1 18.58 -22.15 14.83
CA MET A 1 17.66 -23.14 15.43
C MET A 1 16.47 -23.29 14.50
N PHE A 2 16.42 -24.42 13.78
CA PHE A 2 15.50 -24.68 12.69
C PHE A 2 14.12 -25.04 13.25
N SER A 3 13.08 -24.28 12.88
CA SER A 3 11.70 -24.59 13.26
C SER A 3 11.10 -25.51 12.19
N SER A 4 10.80 -26.73 12.60
CA SER A 4 10.29 -27.83 11.78
C SER A 4 8.96 -27.50 11.11
N PHE A 5 8.91 -27.74 9.79
CA PHE A 5 7.68 -27.86 9.01
C PHE A 5 6.85 -29.06 9.51
N ARG A 6 5.60 -28.84 9.91
CA ARG A 6 4.61 -29.92 10.01
C ARG A 6 3.89 -30.04 8.67
N VAL A 7 4.22 -31.11 7.96
CA VAL A 7 3.50 -31.64 6.80
C VAL A 7 2.26 -32.37 7.33
N ASN A 8 1.06 -31.95 6.93
CA ASN A 8 -0.15 -32.74 7.11
C ASN A 8 -0.44 -33.51 5.81
N PRO A 9 -0.63 -34.85 5.86
CA PRO A 9 -1.01 -35.65 4.69
C PRO A 9 -2.50 -35.49 4.33
N PRO A 10 -2.89 -35.77 3.07
CA PRO A 10 -4.27 -35.68 2.62
C PRO A 10 -5.05 -36.96 2.97
N LEU A 11 -6.28 -36.81 3.46
CA LEU A 11 -7.22 -37.92 3.60
C LEU A 11 -8.39 -37.78 2.61
N SER A 12 -8.43 -38.78 1.73
CA SER A 12 -9.61 -39.56 1.32
C SER A 12 -10.73 -38.89 0.50
N SER A 13 -10.68 -39.20 -0.80
CA SER A 13 -11.69 -40.00 -1.52
C SER A 13 -13.15 -40.02 -1.01
N SER A 14 -14.04 -39.41 -1.77
CA SER A 14 -15.46 -39.82 -1.91
C SER A 14 -15.94 -39.32 -3.29
N SER A 15 -16.03 -40.21 -4.27
CA SER A 15 -17.24 -40.96 -4.66
C SER A 15 -18.26 -40.12 -5.44
N SER A 16 -18.33 -40.42 -6.74
CA SER A 16 -19.55 -40.73 -7.52
C SER A 16 -20.79 -39.83 -7.40
N ALA A 17 -21.16 -39.20 -8.51
CA ALA A 17 -22.46 -39.43 -9.15
C ALA A 17 -22.56 -38.65 -10.48
N GLU A 18 -22.76 -39.41 -11.54
CA GLU A 18 -23.17 -38.95 -12.86
C GLU A 18 -24.51 -38.21 -12.81
N ALA A 19 -24.64 -37.13 -13.56
CA ALA A 19 -25.92 -36.72 -14.14
C ALA A 19 -25.66 -35.97 -15.44
N ARG A 20 -25.71 -36.73 -16.53
CA ARG A 20 -25.88 -36.24 -17.89
C ARG A 20 -27.24 -35.53 -17.99
N ALA A 21 -27.25 -34.27 -18.42
CA ALA A 21 -28.42 -33.66 -19.03
C ALA A 21 -27.95 -32.84 -20.23
N ASN A 22 -28.05 -33.46 -21.41
CA ASN A 22 -28.00 -32.80 -22.70
C ASN A 22 -29.24 -31.91 -22.83
N SER A 23 -29.05 -30.65 -23.21
CA SER A 23 -30.15 -29.83 -23.71
C SER A 23 -29.63 -29.02 -24.89
N SER A 24 -29.79 -29.62 -26.07
CA SER A 24 -29.64 -28.98 -27.36
C SER A 24 -30.81 -28.01 -27.55
N THR A 25 -30.54 -26.70 -27.45
CA THR A 25 -31.51 -25.67 -27.85
C THR A 25 -31.09 -25.11 -29.20
N THR A 26 -31.67 -25.70 -30.23
CA THR A 26 -31.77 -25.17 -31.59
C THR A 26 -32.71 -23.96 -31.61
N ASN A 27 -32.20 -22.79 -32.01
CA ASN A 27 -33.05 -21.66 -32.38
C ASN A 27 -33.10 -21.55 -33.92
N PRO A 28 -34.31 -21.57 -34.53
CA PRO A 28 -34.51 -21.41 -35.96
C PRO A 28 -34.40 -19.94 -36.38
N GLY A 29 -34.12 -19.76 -37.67
CA GLY A 29 -33.69 -18.50 -38.27
C GLY A 29 -34.69 -17.36 -38.20
N THR A 30 -34.12 -16.16 -38.20
CA THR A 30 -34.81 -14.93 -38.57
C THR A 30 -34.21 -14.46 -39.89
N SER A 31 -34.80 -14.94 -40.97
CA SER A 31 -34.86 -14.22 -42.24
C SER A 31 -35.78 -13.02 -42.03
N VAL A 32 -35.49 -11.85 -42.61
CA VAL A 32 -36.45 -10.96 -43.29
C VAL A 32 -35.82 -9.60 -43.66
N GLN A 33 -36.03 -9.29 -44.95
CA GLN A 33 -36.13 -7.98 -45.62
C GLN A 33 -34.88 -7.16 -45.98
N LEU A 34 -34.50 -7.40 -47.24
CA LEU A 34 -34.10 -6.41 -48.23
C LEU A 34 -35.21 -5.34 -48.41
N HIS A 35 -34.88 -4.08 -48.19
CA HIS A 35 -35.49 -2.96 -48.92
C HIS A 35 -34.38 -1.96 -49.28
N GLY A 36 -34.32 -1.64 -50.57
CA GLY A 36 -33.33 -0.75 -51.16
C GLY A 36 -33.58 0.72 -50.84
N SER A 37 -32.49 1.48 -50.85
CA SER A 37 -32.53 2.90 -51.20
C SER A 37 -31.21 3.28 -51.83
N SER A 38 -31.30 3.51 -53.13
CA SER A 38 -30.25 4.02 -53.99
C SER A 38 -30.01 5.49 -53.66
N HIS A 39 -28.88 5.80 -53.02
CA HIS A 39 -28.36 7.16 -53.01
C HIS A 39 -26.88 7.16 -53.41
N LEU A 40 -26.63 8.00 -54.40
CA LEU A 40 -25.42 8.16 -55.19
C LEU A 40 -24.28 8.77 -54.37
N ALA A 41 -23.05 8.36 -54.69
CA ALA A 41 -21.79 9.08 -54.46
C ALA A 41 -21.48 9.52 -53.01
N GLY A 42 -21.26 8.54 -52.12
CA GLY A 42 -20.54 8.76 -50.86
C GLY A 42 -19.17 8.06 -50.93
N SER A 43 -18.09 8.84 -50.81
CA SER A 43 -16.71 8.35 -50.66
C SER A 43 -16.65 7.10 -49.76
N PRO A 44 -15.94 6.02 -50.15
CA PRO A 44 -15.79 4.82 -49.33
C PRO A 44 -15.06 5.22 -48.05
N THR A 45 -15.82 5.50 -47.00
CA THR A 45 -15.29 5.70 -45.66
C THR A 45 -14.68 4.35 -45.28
N PRO A 46 -13.36 4.27 -45.05
CA PRO A 46 -12.71 3.01 -44.71
C PRO A 46 -13.43 2.46 -43.48
N GLY A 47 -14.16 1.37 -43.71
CA GLY A 47 -15.13 0.84 -42.78
C GLY A 47 -14.49 0.69 -41.41
N CYS A 48 -15.17 1.23 -40.40
CA CYS A 48 -14.88 0.97 -39.00
C CYS A 48 -14.80 -0.54 -38.79
N LEU A 49 -13.59 -1.10 -38.91
CA LEU A 49 -13.31 -2.48 -38.60
C LEU A 49 -13.70 -2.66 -37.14
N ARG A 50 -14.90 -3.19 -36.92
CA ARG A 50 -15.43 -3.47 -35.59
C ARG A 50 -14.39 -4.33 -34.91
N ARG A 51 -13.67 -3.75 -33.94
CA ARG A 51 -12.68 -4.45 -33.13
C ARG A 51 -13.35 -5.70 -32.60
N ARG A 52 -12.97 -6.86 -33.15
CA ARG A 52 -13.41 -8.15 -32.62
C ARG A 52 -12.99 -8.18 -31.16
N ARG A 53 -13.97 -8.34 -30.27
CA ARG A 53 -13.69 -8.55 -28.85
C ARG A 53 -12.94 -9.87 -28.75
N SER A 54 -11.66 -9.81 -28.38
CA SER A 54 -10.89 -11.01 -28.09
C SER A 54 -11.54 -11.70 -26.90
N HIS A 55 -12.06 -12.90 -27.13
CA HIS A 55 -12.57 -13.75 -26.07
C HIS A 55 -11.39 -14.47 -25.44
N PHE A 56 -11.11 -14.17 -24.16
CA PHE A 56 -10.08 -14.89 -23.42
C PHE A 56 -10.55 -16.32 -23.15
N SER A 57 -9.74 -17.30 -23.57
CA SER A 57 -9.94 -18.70 -23.17
C SER A 57 -9.79 -18.84 -21.66
N LYS A 58 -10.31 -19.96 -21.12
CA LYS A 58 -10.22 -20.25 -19.68
C LYS A 58 -8.76 -20.30 -19.22
N ASP A 59 -7.90 -20.96 -19.99
CA ASP A 59 -6.47 -21.08 -19.66
C ASP A 59 -5.76 -19.73 -19.64
N MET A 60 -6.10 -18.84 -20.59
CA MET A 60 -5.57 -17.47 -20.59
C MET A 60 -5.99 -16.69 -19.34
N LYS A 61 -7.22 -16.86 -18.86
CA LYS A 61 -7.66 -16.23 -17.61
C LYS A 61 -6.86 -16.75 -16.41
N VAL A 62 -6.60 -18.06 -16.36
CA VAL A 62 -5.78 -18.69 -15.31
C VAL A 62 -4.36 -18.15 -15.35
N THR A 63 -3.73 -18.10 -16.53
CA THR A 63 -2.39 -17.54 -16.72
C THR A 63 -2.33 -16.10 -16.27
N LEU A 64 -3.30 -15.27 -16.66
CA LEU A 64 -3.37 -13.86 -16.24
C LEU A 64 -3.37 -13.72 -14.71
N VAL A 65 -4.20 -14.49 -14.00
CA VAL A 65 -4.29 -14.44 -12.54
C VAL A 65 -3.00 -14.95 -11.89
N ARG A 66 -2.39 -16.01 -12.43
CA ARG A 66 -1.10 -16.54 -11.93
C ARG A 66 0.02 -15.51 -12.02
N ILE A 67 0.15 -14.83 -13.16
CA ILE A 67 1.14 -13.77 -13.33
C ILE A 67 0.88 -12.66 -12.31
N CYS A 68 -0.37 -12.28 -12.06
CA CYS A 68 -0.70 -11.27 -11.05
C CYS A 68 -0.26 -11.68 -9.64
N ILE A 69 -0.42 -12.95 -9.26
CA ILE A 69 0.05 -13.48 -7.97
C ILE A 69 1.58 -13.46 -7.89
N LEU A 70 2.27 -13.94 -8.94
CA LEU A 70 3.74 -13.99 -8.98
C LEU A 70 4.38 -12.60 -8.85
N HIS A 71 3.73 -11.57 -9.42
CA HIS A 71 4.25 -10.19 -9.41
C HIS A 71 3.59 -9.29 -8.36
N GLN A 72 2.85 -9.82 -7.40
CA GLN A 72 2.06 -9.04 -6.44
C GLN A 72 2.89 -7.99 -5.66
N ASN A 73 4.14 -8.30 -5.33
CA ASN A 73 5.02 -7.39 -4.59
C ASN A 73 5.37 -6.13 -5.41
N GLU A 74 5.34 -6.22 -6.74
CA GLU A 74 5.56 -5.08 -7.62
C GLU A 74 4.39 -4.10 -7.62
N TYR A 75 3.18 -4.58 -7.29
CA TYR A 75 1.99 -3.73 -7.17
C TYR A 75 2.20 -2.64 -6.11
N VAL A 76 2.67 -3.06 -4.93
CA VAL A 76 2.97 -2.17 -3.80
C VAL A 76 4.21 -1.31 -4.11
N ARG A 77 5.28 -1.93 -4.63
CA ARG A 77 6.57 -1.26 -4.80
C ARG A 77 6.59 -0.21 -5.91
N ARG A 78 5.99 -0.49 -7.06
CA ARG A 78 6.08 0.35 -8.27
C ARG A 78 4.81 1.15 -8.55
N GLY A 79 3.73 0.86 -7.83
CA GLY A 79 2.42 1.45 -8.01
C GLY A 79 1.60 0.81 -9.13
N ARG A 80 0.27 0.99 -9.03
CA ARG A 80 -0.76 0.34 -9.85
C ARG A 80 -0.56 0.47 -11.36
N SER A 81 -0.23 1.66 -11.85
CA SER A 81 -0.11 1.91 -13.31
C SER A 81 1.06 1.16 -13.95
N LYS A 82 2.21 1.14 -13.29
CA LYS A 82 3.41 0.42 -13.77
C LYS A 82 3.18 -1.09 -13.68
N PHE A 83 2.63 -1.57 -12.58
CA PHE A 83 2.26 -2.98 -12.42
C PHE A 83 1.41 -3.49 -13.58
N TRP A 84 0.28 -2.85 -13.88
CA TRP A 84 -0.60 -3.33 -14.96
C TRP A 84 0.04 -3.28 -16.34
N ARG A 85 0.97 -2.35 -16.58
CA ARG A 85 1.74 -2.29 -17.83
C ARG A 85 2.72 -3.47 -17.93
N ASP A 86 3.39 -3.81 -16.84
CA ASP A 86 4.33 -4.93 -16.79
C ASP A 86 3.58 -6.26 -16.93
N ILE A 87 2.43 -6.43 -16.24
CA ILE A 87 1.55 -7.60 -16.41
C ILE A 87 1.10 -7.77 -17.87
N ALA A 88 0.74 -6.68 -18.56
CA ALA A 88 0.35 -6.76 -19.96
C ALA A 88 1.46 -7.31 -20.85
N ARG A 89 2.71 -6.88 -20.60
CA ARG A 89 3.89 -7.35 -21.35
C ARG A 89 4.21 -8.81 -21.07
N VAL A 90 4.23 -9.21 -19.79
CA VAL A 90 4.51 -10.60 -19.40
C VAL A 90 3.42 -11.53 -19.95
N PHE A 91 2.16 -11.13 -19.88
CA PHE A 91 1.05 -11.90 -20.41
C PHE A 91 1.11 -12.08 -21.93
N GLU A 92 1.45 -11.02 -22.67
CA GLU A 92 1.62 -11.10 -24.13
C GLU A 92 2.80 -11.99 -24.50
N ALA A 93 3.91 -11.92 -23.76
CA ALA A 93 5.06 -12.80 -23.97
C ALA A 93 4.73 -14.28 -23.72
N GLU A 94 3.90 -14.58 -22.72
CA GLU A 94 3.55 -15.97 -22.36
C GLU A 94 2.44 -16.57 -23.24
N THR A 95 1.47 -15.77 -23.68
CA THR A 95 0.29 -16.25 -24.42
C THR A 95 0.30 -15.90 -25.91
N GLY A 96 1.20 -15.02 -26.35
CA GLY A 96 1.23 -14.46 -27.70
C GLY A 96 0.06 -13.51 -28.01
N VAL A 97 -0.79 -13.18 -27.04
CA VAL A 97 -1.98 -12.35 -27.25
C VAL A 97 -1.88 -11.03 -26.46
N PRO A 98 -1.94 -9.87 -27.13
CA PRO A 98 -1.88 -8.59 -26.44
C PRO A 98 -3.13 -8.33 -25.61
N ILE A 99 -2.93 -7.86 -24.37
CA ILE A 99 -4.01 -7.46 -23.46
C ILE A 99 -3.98 -5.94 -23.22
N ARG A 100 -5.06 -5.25 -23.62
CA ARG A 100 -5.12 -3.78 -23.53
C ARG A 100 -5.34 -3.28 -22.10
N LYS A 101 -6.17 -3.97 -21.31
CA LYS A 101 -6.61 -3.51 -19.98
C LYS A 101 -6.63 -4.67 -18.98
N PRO A 102 -5.46 -5.20 -18.57
CA PRO A 102 -5.40 -6.36 -17.69
C PRO A 102 -6.11 -6.14 -16.36
N GLY A 103 -5.96 -4.96 -15.75
CA GLY A 103 -6.63 -4.64 -14.48
C GLY A 103 -8.15 -4.73 -14.56
N GLN A 104 -8.77 -4.19 -15.62
CA GLN A 104 -10.22 -4.28 -15.80
C GLN A 104 -10.70 -5.71 -16.06
N THR A 105 -9.88 -6.53 -16.73
CA THR A 105 -10.17 -7.95 -16.94
C THR A 105 -10.15 -8.70 -15.61
N VAL A 106 -9.11 -8.50 -14.80
CA VAL A 106 -8.98 -9.16 -13.49
C VAL A 106 -10.10 -8.72 -12.53
N GLU A 107 -10.40 -7.42 -12.48
CA GLU A 107 -11.50 -6.88 -11.66
C GLU A 107 -12.85 -7.47 -12.05
N ARG A 108 -13.10 -7.66 -13.35
CA ARG A 108 -14.30 -8.36 -13.83
C ARG A 108 -14.33 -9.82 -13.36
N LEU A 109 -13.21 -10.54 -13.46
CA LEU A 109 -13.12 -11.93 -13.00
C LEU A 109 -13.37 -12.05 -11.50
N ILE A 110 -12.83 -11.13 -10.70
CA ILE A 110 -13.08 -11.07 -9.24
C ILE A 110 -14.56 -10.83 -8.97
N ARG A 111 -15.18 -9.87 -9.66
CA ARG A 111 -16.60 -9.57 -9.49
C ARG A 111 -17.48 -10.77 -9.85
N GLU A 112 -17.22 -11.41 -10.99
CA GLU A 112 -17.90 -12.64 -11.41
C GLU A 112 -17.74 -13.75 -10.36
N ARG A 113 -16.54 -13.90 -9.79
CA ARG A 113 -16.26 -14.88 -8.74
C ARG A 113 -17.02 -14.59 -7.44
N ARG A 114 -17.07 -13.33 -7.01
CA ARG A 114 -17.87 -12.90 -5.84
C ARG A 114 -19.35 -13.22 -6.06
N GLU A 115 -19.90 -12.86 -7.22
CA GLU A 115 -21.28 -13.15 -7.58
C GLU A 115 -21.60 -14.66 -7.62
N GLN A 116 -20.66 -15.48 -8.11
CA GLN A 116 -20.79 -16.94 -8.07
C GLN A 116 -20.80 -17.49 -6.64
N ARG A 117 -19.96 -16.97 -5.73
CA ARG A 117 -19.98 -17.40 -4.32
C ARG A 117 -21.34 -17.13 -3.66
N TYR A 118 -21.99 -16.01 -4.00
CA TYR A 118 -23.33 -15.71 -3.48
C TYR A 118 -24.42 -16.59 -4.08
N ARG A 119 -24.36 -16.89 -5.39
CA ARG A 119 -25.43 -17.63 -6.09
C ARG A 119 -25.34 -19.14 -5.99
N SER A 120 -24.14 -19.69 -5.87
CA SER A 120 -23.90 -21.12 -5.92
C SER A 120 -23.21 -21.60 -4.66
N GLY A 121 -23.97 -22.25 -3.78
CA GLY A 121 -23.41 -23.07 -2.69
C GLY A 121 -22.70 -24.34 -3.17
N ILE A 122 -22.66 -24.59 -4.49
CA ILE A 122 -22.07 -25.78 -5.11
C ILE A 122 -20.93 -25.35 -6.03
N ALA A 123 -19.73 -25.87 -5.78
CA ALA A 123 -18.53 -25.62 -6.57
C ALA A 123 -18.69 -26.10 -8.02
N ARG A 124 -18.66 -25.19 -9.00
CA ARG A 124 -18.75 -25.49 -10.44
C ARG A 124 -17.38 -25.61 -11.12
N ALA A 125 -17.41 -26.21 -12.31
CA ALA A 125 -16.37 -26.75 -13.23
C ALA A 125 -15.03 -25.99 -13.44
N ASP A 126 -14.82 -24.84 -12.81
CA ASP A 126 -13.63 -24.01 -12.98
C ASP A 126 -12.78 -23.98 -11.71
N ALA A 127 -12.62 -25.14 -11.06
CA ALA A 127 -11.93 -25.27 -9.77
C ALA A 127 -10.54 -24.60 -9.73
N GLN A 128 -9.75 -24.71 -10.80
CA GLN A 128 -8.40 -24.13 -10.84
C GLN A 128 -8.42 -22.60 -10.97
N LEU A 129 -9.26 -22.04 -11.85
CA LEU A 129 -9.41 -20.59 -11.99
C LEU A 129 -9.98 -19.99 -10.71
N ASN A 130 -11.01 -20.63 -10.14
CA ASN A 130 -11.62 -20.22 -8.89
C ASN A 130 -10.62 -20.22 -7.74
N ARG A 131 -9.81 -21.28 -7.60
CA ARG A 131 -8.76 -21.34 -6.58
C ARG A 131 -7.71 -20.25 -6.78
N ALA A 132 -7.28 -20.00 -8.02
CA ALA A 132 -6.32 -18.94 -8.32
C ALA A 132 -6.90 -17.55 -8.00
N LEU A 133 -8.16 -17.30 -8.36
CA LEU A 133 -8.85 -16.05 -8.02
C LEU A 133 -9.03 -15.89 -6.52
N ASP A 134 -9.36 -16.96 -5.80
CA ASP A 134 -9.55 -16.92 -4.35
C ASP A 134 -8.24 -16.56 -3.62
N VAL A 135 -7.11 -17.14 -4.04
CA VAL A 135 -5.78 -16.79 -3.51
C VAL A 135 -5.42 -15.36 -3.86
N PHE A 136 -5.67 -14.94 -5.11
CA PHE A 136 -5.38 -13.57 -5.54
C PHE A 136 -6.22 -12.54 -4.77
N MET A 137 -7.52 -12.80 -4.59
CA MET A 137 -8.44 -11.94 -3.85
C MET A 137 -7.99 -11.78 -2.40
N GLN A 138 -7.68 -12.89 -1.72
CA GLN A 138 -7.19 -12.84 -0.34
C GLN A 138 -5.97 -11.93 -0.24
N ARG A 139 -4.99 -12.10 -1.14
CA ARG A 139 -3.78 -11.30 -1.08
C ARG A 139 -3.99 -9.84 -1.50
N TYR A 140 -4.91 -9.59 -2.41
CA TYR A 140 -5.30 -8.25 -2.80
C TYR A 140 -5.95 -7.50 -1.63
N ASP A 141 -6.86 -8.17 -0.90
CA ASP A 141 -7.52 -7.61 0.28
C ASP A 141 -6.49 -7.36 1.41
N GLU A 142 -5.53 -8.26 1.63
CA GLU A 142 -4.42 -8.05 2.58
C GLU A 142 -3.58 -6.81 2.24
N VAL A 143 -3.23 -6.63 0.96
CA VAL A 143 -2.44 -5.45 0.52
C VAL A 143 -3.23 -4.16 0.69
N GLU A 144 -4.53 -4.16 0.39
CA GLU A 144 -5.39 -2.98 0.57
C GLU A 144 -5.53 -2.63 2.06
N GLN A 145 -5.61 -3.64 2.94
CA GLN A 145 -5.59 -3.44 4.38
C GLN A 145 -4.24 -2.87 4.87
N GLU A 146 -3.12 -3.44 4.44
CA GLU A 146 -1.78 -2.94 4.77
C GLU A 146 -1.60 -1.47 4.33
N GLU A 147 -2.08 -1.10 3.14
CA GLU A 147 -2.04 0.28 2.64
C GLU A 147 -2.89 1.22 3.49
N HIS A 148 -4.09 0.78 3.90
CA HIS A 148 -4.98 1.55 4.77
C HIS A 148 -4.37 1.78 6.16
N GLU A 149 -3.78 0.74 6.76
CA GLU A 149 -3.08 0.84 8.04
C GLU A 149 -1.88 1.79 7.98
N LEU A 150 -1.08 1.70 6.92
CA LEU A 150 0.04 2.62 6.68
C LEU A 150 -0.44 4.06 6.47
N SER A 151 -1.58 4.26 5.81
CA SER A 151 -2.18 5.58 5.63
C SER A 151 -2.62 6.17 6.97
N ALA A 152 -3.29 5.39 7.81
CA ALA A 152 -3.71 5.81 9.14
C ALA A 152 -2.51 6.17 10.03
N GLN A 153 -1.43 5.37 10.02
CA GLN A 153 -0.21 5.66 10.76
C GLN A 153 0.47 6.97 10.29
N LYS A 154 0.49 7.23 8.98
CA LYS A 154 1.03 8.49 8.44
C LYS A 154 0.22 9.70 8.89
N GLU A 155 -1.10 9.57 8.96
CA GLU A 155 -1.98 10.64 9.44
C GLU A 155 -1.77 10.91 10.93
N GLU A 156 -1.68 9.86 11.75
CA GLU A 156 -1.38 9.98 13.19
C GLU A 156 -0.03 10.66 13.43
N LEU A 157 1.01 10.26 12.68
CA LEU A 157 2.34 10.89 12.76
C LEU A 157 2.29 12.37 12.35
N ALA A 158 1.52 12.70 11.32
CA ALA A 158 1.34 14.09 10.89
C ALA A 158 0.64 14.92 11.98
N GLU A 159 -0.33 14.34 12.68
CA GLU A 159 -1.04 14.99 13.78
C GLU A 159 -0.14 15.22 15.00
N ILE A 160 0.64 14.22 15.41
CA ILE A 160 1.65 14.38 16.48
C ILE A 160 2.61 15.52 16.11
N LYS A 161 3.10 15.55 14.87
CA LYS A 161 4.01 16.59 14.39
C LYS A 161 3.37 17.98 14.44
N ARG A 162 2.08 18.13 14.12
CA ARG A 162 1.35 19.40 14.25
C ARG A 162 1.25 19.84 15.71
N ARG A 163 0.88 18.93 16.61
CA ARG A 163 0.76 19.21 18.05
C ARG A 163 2.09 19.62 18.67
N THR A 164 3.16 18.88 18.39
CA THR A 164 4.51 19.23 18.86
C THR A 164 4.94 20.61 18.37
N LYS A 165 4.63 20.95 17.10
CA LYS A 165 4.90 22.28 16.57
C LYS A 165 4.09 23.37 17.28
N ALA A 166 2.81 23.11 17.57
CA ALA A 166 1.95 24.05 18.30
C ALA A 166 2.46 24.32 19.73
N ILE A 167 2.82 23.27 20.47
CA ILE A 167 3.41 23.40 21.82
C ILE A 167 4.71 24.20 21.76
N ARG A 168 5.59 23.89 20.80
CA ARG A 168 6.85 24.62 20.63
C ARG A 168 6.61 26.11 20.35
N ASN A 169 5.64 26.43 19.50
CA ASN A 169 5.28 27.82 19.21
C ASN A 169 4.74 28.53 20.46
N GLN A 170 3.90 27.86 21.27
CA GLN A 170 3.42 28.43 22.53
C GLN A 170 4.57 28.73 23.50
N MET A 171 5.56 27.84 23.66
CA MET A 171 6.70 28.10 24.55
C MET A 171 7.60 29.25 24.07
N MET A 172 7.73 29.44 22.75
CA MET A 172 8.57 30.52 22.19
C MET A 172 7.90 31.91 22.26
N HIS A 173 6.56 31.96 22.34
CA HIS A 173 5.79 33.19 22.34
C HIS A 173 5.07 33.47 23.68
N GLY A 174 5.04 32.53 24.62
CA GLY A 174 4.41 32.65 25.93
C GLY A 174 5.24 33.38 26.98
N GLN A 175 6.26 34.13 26.57
CA GLN A 175 7.02 35.03 27.44
C GLN A 175 6.96 36.48 26.94
N GLU A 176 5.88 36.85 26.25
CA GLU A 176 5.41 38.23 26.29
C GLU A 176 4.96 38.47 27.72
N THR A 177 5.82 39.16 28.45
CA THR A 177 5.53 39.74 29.74
C THR A 177 4.21 40.50 29.59
N THR A 178 3.18 40.05 30.30
CA THR A 178 2.13 40.94 30.77
C THR A 178 2.81 41.89 31.75
N ASP A 179 3.57 42.84 31.22
CA ASP A 179 3.93 44.05 31.93
C ASP A 179 2.63 44.83 32.02
N ASP A 180 2.04 44.80 33.22
CA ASP A 180 1.07 45.76 33.67
C ASP A 180 1.58 47.17 33.34
N ASP A 181 0.90 47.88 32.43
CA ASP A 181 0.99 49.33 32.43
C ASP A 181 -0.36 49.95 32.02
N ASP A 182 -1.19 50.14 33.04
CA ASP A 182 -2.15 51.23 33.10
C ASP A 182 -1.37 52.56 33.02
N SER A 183 -1.08 53.06 31.82
CA SER A 183 -0.92 54.51 31.63
C SER A 183 -0.89 54.95 30.19
N TRP A 184 -1.89 55.76 29.86
CA TRP A 184 -1.89 56.70 28.75
C TRP A 184 -0.58 57.49 28.67
N SER A 185 0.10 57.45 27.53
CA SER A 185 0.67 58.65 26.90
C SER A 185 1.00 58.41 25.44
N ALA A 186 0.27 59.13 24.58
CA ALA A 186 0.55 59.26 23.17
C ALA A 186 1.90 59.96 22.94
N SER A 187 2.76 59.39 22.10
CA SER A 187 3.79 60.11 21.34
C SER A 187 4.35 59.20 20.23
N GLU A 188 4.04 59.55 18.98
CA GLU A 188 4.87 59.22 17.80
C GLU A 188 6.33 59.68 18.05
N PRO A 189 7.35 58.95 17.56
CA PRO A 189 7.89 59.38 16.26
C PRO A 189 8.48 58.26 15.36
N GLN A 190 8.47 58.58 14.07
CA GLN A 190 9.33 58.05 13.02
C GLN A 190 10.78 57.79 13.48
N SER A 191 11.36 56.64 13.13
CA SER A 191 12.72 56.62 12.58
C SER A 191 13.02 55.34 11.77
N LEU A 192 13.50 55.58 10.55
CA LEU A 192 14.12 54.63 9.64
C LEU A 192 15.55 54.34 10.12
N ALA A 193 15.87 53.10 10.51
CA ALA A 193 17.27 52.69 10.69
C ALA A 193 17.49 51.17 10.52
N ARG A 194 17.61 50.76 9.25
CA ARG A 194 18.75 49.99 8.71
C ARG A 194 19.62 49.23 9.73
N GLN A 195 19.25 47.99 10.10
CA GLN A 195 20.12 47.11 10.90
C GLN A 195 20.42 45.76 10.24
N LYS A 196 21.60 45.77 9.61
CA LYS A 196 22.60 44.73 9.34
C LYS A 196 22.19 43.25 9.53
N ARG A 197 22.29 42.56 8.40
CA ARG A 197 22.38 41.10 8.22
C ARG A 197 23.41 40.49 9.19
N SER A 198 22.93 39.76 10.19
CA SER A 198 23.73 38.80 10.95
C SER A 198 23.75 37.47 10.20
N ARG A 199 24.88 37.15 9.58
CA ARG A 199 25.21 35.81 9.08
C ARG A 199 25.78 35.02 10.26
N LEU A 200 24.91 34.43 11.07
CA LEU A 200 25.33 33.45 12.08
C LEU A 200 25.41 32.06 11.46
N SER A 201 26.56 31.43 11.73
CA SER A 201 27.05 30.17 11.21
C SER A 201 26.06 29.03 11.41
N ARG A 202 25.88 28.22 10.36
CA ARG A 202 24.85 27.17 10.22
C ARG A 202 25.40 25.76 10.47
N THR A 203 26.50 25.58 11.22
CA THR A 203 27.20 24.28 11.25
C THR A 203 27.19 23.49 12.56
N ASP A 204 26.72 24.01 13.70
CA ASP A 204 26.88 23.27 14.98
C ASP A 204 25.57 22.80 15.67
N SER A 205 24.39 23.00 15.08
CA SER A 205 23.10 22.70 15.75
C SER A 205 22.61 21.24 15.72
N ILE A 206 23.44 20.25 15.36
CA ILE A 206 22.97 18.85 15.23
C ILE A 206 23.43 17.96 16.42
N ALA A 207 24.43 18.38 17.21
CA ALA A 207 24.97 17.54 18.28
C ALA A 207 24.30 17.73 19.66
N THR A 208 23.55 18.82 19.89
CA THR A 208 23.01 19.17 21.22
C THR A 208 21.55 18.77 21.45
N THR A 209 20.82 18.36 20.41
CA THR A 209 19.38 18.06 20.50
C THR A 209 19.04 16.73 21.19
N LYS A 210 20.03 15.88 21.51
CA LYS A 210 19.80 14.62 22.24
C LYS A 210 20.02 14.72 23.75
N ARG A 211 20.63 15.79 24.27
CA ARG A 211 20.87 15.96 25.72
C ARG A 211 19.80 16.81 26.41
N THR A 212 19.18 17.74 25.69
CA THR A 212 18.17 18.64 26.24
C THR A 212 16.81 17.98 26.50
N SER A 213 16.46 16.89 25.81
CA SER A 213 15.18 16.19 26.10
C SER A 213 15.21 15.43 27.42
N THR A 214 16.35 14.81 27.77
CA THR A 214 16.50 14.07 29.03
C THR A 214 16.61 14.99 30.25
N ASP A 215 17.25 16.16 30.12
CA ASP A 215 17.33 17.13 31.22
C ASP A 215 16.03 17.91 31.42
N ALA A 216 15.24 18.16 30.36
CA ALA A 216 13.92 18.77 30.49
C ALA A 216 12.92 17.85 31.23
N VAL A 217 12.98 16.53 30.99
CA VAL A 217 12.15 15.55 31.72
C VAL A 217 12.58 15.45 33.18
N ARG A 218 13.88 15.52 33.48
CA ARG A 218 14.41 15.55 34.86
C ARG A 218 14.05 16.84 35.61
N ALA A 219 14.03 17.98 34.92
CA ALA A 219 13.62 19.26 35.52
C ALA A 219 12.12 19.27 35.89
N LEU A 220 11.28 18.62 35.10
CA LEU A 220 9.84 18.48 35.40
C LEU A 220 9.55 17.51 36.56
N GLN A 221 10.45 16.57 36.84
CA GLN A 221 10.34 15.69 38.02
C GLN A 221 10.66 16.40 39.34
N SER A 222 11.32 17.57 39.30
CA SER A 222 11.71 18.31 40.52
C SER A 222 10.72 19.40 40.93
N SER A 223 9.73 19.72 40.10
CA SER A 223 8.70 20.72 40.41
C SER A 223 7.45 20.01 40.93
N GLY A 224 7.53 19.47 42.13
CA GLY A 224 6.39 18.91 42.85
C GLY A 224 5.48 20.01 43.34
N ASP A 225 4.45 20.35 42.55
CA ASP A 225 3.23 21.01 43.01
C ASP A 225 2.19 21.06 41.88
N THR A 226 1.61 19.90 41.55
CA THR A 226 0.30 19.86 40.88
C THR A 226 -0.48 18.67 41.43
N ASP A 227 -1.29 18.95 42.45
CA ASP A 227 -2.33 18.04 42.90
C ASP A 227 -3.31 17.77 41.73
N TYR A 228 -3.55 16.49 41.46
CA TYR A 228 -4.67 15.99 40.67
C TYR A 228 -4.78 16.46 39.20
N ARG A 229 -3.92 15.93 38.32
CA ARG A 229 -4.35 15.64 36.94
C ARG A 229 -3.55 14.54 36.25
N ASP A 230 -4.17 13.37 36.21
CA ASP A 230 -4.00 12.31 35.21
C ASP A 230 -2.76 11.41 35.30
N SER A 231 -2.72 10.58 36.35
CA SER A 231 -1.80 9.45 36.50
C SER A 231 -1.83 8.47 35.31
N THR A 232 -2.89 8.48 34.47
CA THR A 232 -2.95 7.63 33.28
C THR A 232 -2.09 8.14 32.13
N SER A 233 -1.76 9.43 32.10
CA SER A 233 -0.88 10.01 31.08
C SER A 233 0.55 9.53 31.24
N PHE A 234 1.04 9.42 32.48
CA PHE A 234 2.39 8.97 32.78
C PHE A 234 2.61 7.48 32.48
N GLU A 235 1.65 6.63 32.86
CA GLU A 235 1.68 5.20 32.51
C GLU A 235 1.63 4.98 30.99
N ARG A 236 0.86 5.79 30.25
CA ARG A 236 0.83 5.72 28.78
C ARG A 236 2.13 6.19 28.14
N ILE A 237 2.75 7.24 28.68
CA ILE A 237 4.04 7.75 28.18
C ILE A 237 5.14 6.69 28.40
N THR A 238 5.23 6.12 29.61
CA THR A 238 6.23 5.06 29.90
C THR A 238 5.98 3.80 29.07
N ALA A 239 4.71 3.39 28.85
CA ALA A 239 4.38 2.27 27.96
C ALA A 239 4.78 2.53 26.49
N LEU A 240 4.64 3.76 26.01
CA LEU A 240 5.09 4.15 24.67
C LEU A 240 6.61 4.17 24.57
N GLU A 241 7.33 4.65 25.59
CA GLU A 241 8.80 4.62 25.63
C GLU A 241 9.34 3.19 25.58
N VAL A 242 8.73 2.26 26.32
CA VAL A 242 9.10 0.83 26.29
C VAL A 242 8.89 0.25 24.89
N ARG A 243 7.75 0.55 24.25
CA ARG A 243 7.47 0.09 22.88
C ARG A 243 8.46 0.65 21.86
N VAL A 244 8.82 1.93 21.97
CA VAL A 244 9.80 2.55 21.07
C VAL A 244 11.16 1.88 21.22
N HIS A 245 11.61 1.63 22.47
CA HIS A 245 12.84 0.90 22.73
C HIS A 245 12.81 -0.55 22.20
N GLU A 246 11.67 -1.23 22.29
CA GLU A 246 11.50 -2.57 21.72
C GLU A 246 11.61 -2.57 20.19
N VAL A 247 11.00 -1.57 19.52
CA VAL A 247 11.10 -1.41 18.06
C VAL A 247 12.54 -1.10 17.66
N ASP A 248 13.23 -0.18 18.35
CA ASP A 248 14.62 0.15 18.07
C ASP A 248 15.55 -1.06 18.22
N LYS A 249 15.30 -1.91 19.23
CA LYS A 249 16.01 -3.17 19.40
C LYS A 249 15.77 -4.12 18.23
N LYS A 250 14.52 -4.31 17.81
CA LYS A 250 14.17 -5.16 16.65
C LYS A 250 14.81 -4.66 15.35
N VAL A 251 14.83 -3.34 15.14
CA VAL A 251 15.49 -2.72 13.98
C VAL A 251 17.00 -2.96 14.02
N THR A 252 17.63 -2.82 15.19
CA THR A 252 19.07 -3.08 15.37
C THR A 252 19.42 -4.54 15.10
N ASP A 253 18.63 -5.47 15.63
CA ASP A 253 18.81 -6.92 15.41
C ASP A 253 18.63 -7.30 13.94
N LEU A 254 17.62 -6.72 13.26
CA LEU A 254 17.41 -6.94 11.83
C LEU A 254 18.56 -6.37 11.00
N SER A 255 19.03 -5.16 11.32
CA SER A 255 20.18 -4.55 10.66
C SER A 255 21.43 -5.42 10.80
N LYS A 256 21.68 -5.96 11.99
CA LYS A 256 22.80 -6.90 12.23
C LYS A 256 22.67 -8.16 11.36
N LYS A 257 21.49 -8.76 11.32
CA LYS A 257 21.23 -9.96 10.50
C LYS A 257 21.47 -9.72 9.01
N VAL A 258 21.09 -8.54 8.49
CA VAL A 258 21.34 -8.16 7.10
C VAL A 258 22.84 -8.03 6.84
N VAL A 259 23.59 -7.39 7.74
CA VAL A 259 25.06 -7.26 7.62
C VAL A 259 25.75 -8.62 7.65
N ASP A 260 25.33 -9.53 8.55
CA ASP A 260 25.88 -10.89 8.64
C ASP A 260 25.61 -11.69 7.35
N THR A 261 24.40 -11.54 6.79
CA THR A 261 24.03 -12.22 5.53
C THR A 261 24.84 -11.70 4.35
N LEU A 262 25.04 -10.38 4.26
CA LEU A 262 25.87 -9.76 3.22
C LEU A 262 27.34 -10.18 3.33
N SER A 263 27.87 -10.26 4.56
CA SER A 263 29.24 -10.72 4.82
C SER A 263 29.43 -12.18 4.37
N SER A 264 28.46 -13.04 4.69
CA SER A 264 28.47 -14.45 4.23
C SER A 264 28.46 -14.56 2.70
N MET A 265 27.61 -13.78 2.01
CA MET A 265 27.57 -13.78 0.55
C MET A 265 28.88 -13.29 -0.07
N GLN A 266 29.53 -12.30 0.55
CA GLN A 266 30.81 -11.78 0.10
C GLN A 266 31.93 -12.82 0.23
N ASP A 267 31.95 -13.59 1.32
CA ASP A 267 32.90 -14.69 1.51
C ASP A 267 32.70 -15.82 0.49
N ASP A 268 31.44 -16.17 0.19
CA ASP A 268 31.13 -17.19 -0.81
C ASP A 268 31.54 -16.76 -2.22
N LEU A 269 31.33 -15.48 -2.58
CA LEU A 269 31.80 -14.92 -3.84
C LEU A 269 33.33 -14.93 -3.94
N LYS A 270 34.03 -14.62 -2.84
CA LYS A 270 35.50 -14.66 -2.81
C LYS A 270 36.03 -16.08 -3.04
N LYS A 271 35.42 -17.09 -2.40
CA LYS A 271 35.76 -18.51 -2.61
C LYS A 271 35.52 -19.01 -4.03
N LEU A 272 34.54 -18.44 -4.73
CA LEU A 272 34.27 -18.78 -6.13
C LEU A 272 35.28 -18.15 -7.10
N LEU A 273 35.85 -16.99 -6.75
CA LEU A 273 36.86 -16.31 -7.57
C LEU A 273 38.28 -16.89 -7.40
N GLU A 274 38.55 -17.57 -6.28
CA GLU A 274 39.85 -18.22 -6.01
C GLU A 274 39.96 -19.64 -6.61
N LYS A 275 38.93 -20.11 -7.33
CA LYS A 275 38.93 -21.41 -8.05
C LYS A 275 39.07 -21.20 -9.55
#